data_AF-A0AAV9IWS8-F1
#
_entry.id   AF-A0AAV9IWS8-F1
#
_cell.length_a   1.000
_cell.length_b   1.000
_cell.length_c   1.000
_cell.angle_alpha   90.00
_cell.angle_beta   90.00
_cell.angle_gamma   90.00
#
_symmetry.space_group_name_H-M   'P 1'
#
loop_
_entity.id
_entity.type
_entity.pdbx_description
1 polymer ?
#
loop_
_entity_poly.entity_id
_entity_poly.type
_entity_poly.pdbx_seq_one_letter_code
_entity_poly.pdbx_strand_id
1 'polypeptide(L)'
;MQRRETVCGFQVAVTVGARLRPVSLAVGNACRAVQQQQGVAFRAERRRRARWLAALDRPQSPQSGRSASGNNRLLLCVELGALFPPTDKKAAADTEALDSLFERLRVHVSATTQVVTLLYFFDGSMTQARQLLSQYPTAVEGDIMCAYAGAQVFQRGYSAPDPYWEDQMVLGEEAWDLKPLIWVMRQSFAEVLKPAFDPEGYLRRAAARSRQEVGDAVALEYTIEDESVPREQLVQQVRDKLAEMGVGRPRCFISSMTGHLLVLPTRASVGACIQFVMGMLRMPPQDTILVGRASSALFHDAAEALTQRGSGGLLRGMVREMRQDPMRSASVAPAPTEEAEGAPAAEAIDARSRANGTAILLPDGDAATAAEVTRVLERHVTVVRADKAGAAGLTEALLAAGVL
;
A
#
# COMPACT_ATOMS: atom_id res chain seq x y z
N MET A 1 -38.51 35.57 -6.42
CA MET A 1 -38.40 34.12 -6.13
C MET A 1 -36.92 33.80 -5.97
N GLN A 2 -36.46 33.38 -4.78
CA GLN A 2 -35.06 33.05 -4.54
C GLN A 2 -34.82 31.58 -4.87
N ARG A 3 -33.90 31.31 -5.80
CA ARG A 3 -33.45 29.94 -6.10
C ARG A 3 -32.12 29.74 -5.39
N ARG A 4 -32.01 28.68 -4.57
CA ARG A 4 -30.74 28.27 -3.97
C ARG A 4 -30.09 27.27 -4.91
N GLU A 5 -28.88 27.57 -5.37
CA GLU A 5 -28.08 26.66 -6.18
C GLU A 5 -26.80 26.32 -5.41
N THR A 6 -26.40 25.05 -5.46
CA THR A 6 -25.18 24.58 -4.79
C THR A 6 -24.06 24.52 -5.81
N VAL A 7 -23.01 25.32 -5.60
CA VAL A 7 -21.82 25.34 -6.46
C VAL A 7 -20.59 25.14 -5.57
N CYS A 8 -19.79 24.12 -5.85
CA CYS A 8 -18.60 23.75 -5.06
C CYS A 8 -18.88 23.57 -3.54
N GLY A 9 -20.05 23.04 -3.17
CA GLY A 9 -20.41 22.77 -1.77
C GLY A 9 -20.96 23.98 -0.99
N PHE A 10 -21.03 25.17 -1.59
CA PHE A 10 -21.62 26.36 -0.96
C PHE A 10 -23.04 26.63 -1.51
N GLN A 11 -23.97 26.98 -0.62
CA GLN A 11 -25.30 27.46 -1.03
C GLN A 11 -25.20 28.91 -1.46
N VAL A 12 -25.47 29.19 -2.75
CA VAL A 12 -25.53 30.55 -3.28
C VAL A 12 -26.99 30.92 -3.50
N ALA A 13 -27.44 32.03 -2.90
CA ALA A 13 -28.77 32.57 -3.12
C ALA A 13 -28.79 33.38 -4.41
N VAL A 14 -29.52 32.92 -5.43
CA VAL A 14 -29.71 33.65 -6.68
C VAL A 14 -31.06 34.38 -6.62
N THR A 15 -31.00 35.70 -6.53
CA THR A 15 -32.19 36.56 -6.53
C THR A 15 -32.58 36.87 -7.98
N VAL A 16 -33.66 36.25 -8.45
CA VAL A 16 -34.23 36.55 -9.78
C VAL A 16 -34.85 37.96 -9.73
N GLY A 17 -34.20 38.94 -10.35
CA GLY A 17 -34.77 40.29 -10.54
C GLY A 17 -33.80 41.47 -10.52
N ALA A 18 -32.51 41.30 -10.20
CA ALA A 18 -31.54 42.40 -10.20
C ALA A 18 -30.44 42.18 -11.25
N ARG A 19 -30.11 43.27 -11.97
CA ARG A 19 -29.15 43.38 -13.08
C ARG A 19 -27.98 42.40 -12.98
N LEU A 20 -27.84 41.56 -14.00
CA LEU A 20 -26.72 40.64 -14.22
C LEU A 20 -25.38 41.40 -14.27
N ARG A 21 -24.68 41.47 -13.14
CA ARG A 21 -23.23 41.69 -13.03
C ARG A 21 -22.63 40.53 -12.21
N PRO A 22 -21.36 40.17 -12.46
CA PRO A 22 -21.01 38.80 -12.81
C PRO A 22 -20.86 37.90 -11.59
N VAL A 23 -21.85 37.04 -11.38
CA VAL A 23 -21.76 35.88 -10.47
C VAL A 23 -20.53 35.01 -10.81
N SER A 24 -20.06 35.01 -12.06
CA SER A 24 -18.86 34.27 -12.48
C SER A 24 -17.55 34.76 -11.83
N LEU A 25 -17.45 36.03 -11.47
CA LEU A 25 -16.23 36.59 -10.86
C LEU A 25 -16.13 36.26 -9.38
N ALA A 26 -17.26 36.31 -8.66
CA ALA A 26 -17.32 35.91 -7.25
C ALA A 26 -17.10 34.40 -7.08
N VAL A 27 -17.74 33.58 -7.93
CA VAL A 27 -17.53 32.12 -7.95
C VAL A 27 -16.10 31.78 -8.38
N GLY A 28 -15.55 32.45 -9.39
CA GLY A 28 -14.17 32.25 -9.84
C GLY A 28 -13.12 32.65 -8.79
N ASN A 29 -13.40 33.65 -7.96
CA ASN A 29 -12.51 34.05 -6.87
C ASN A 29 -12.63 33.10 -5.67
N ALA A 30 -13.84 32.63 -5.34
CA ALA A 30 -14.04 31.61 -4.31
C ALA A 30 -13.35 30.28 -4.68
N CYS A 31 -13.48 29.82 -5.93
CA CYS A 31 -12.77 28.63 -6.42
C CYS A 31 -11.25 28.79 -6.35
N ARG A 32 -10.71 29.96 -6.73
CA ARG A 32 -9.27 30.25 -6.61
C ARG A 32 -8.80 30.31 -5.16
N ALA A 33 -9.59 30.86 -4.25
CA ALA A 33 -9.27 30.92 -2.82
C ALA A 33 -9.23 29.51 -2.20
N VAL A 34 -10.20 28.64 -2.55
CA VAL A 34 -10.21 27.23 -2.16
C VAL A 34 -8.98 26.51 -2.73
N GLN A 35 -8.68 26.67 -4.02
CA GLN A 35 -7.49 26.09 -4.64
C GLN A 35 -6.18 26.57 -3.99
N GLN A 36 -6.09 27.84 -3.59
CA GLN A 36 -4.92 28.37 -2.88
C GLN A 36 -4.80 27.80 -1.45
N GLN A 37 -5.89 27.77 -0.68
CA GLN A 37 -5.88 27.20 0.67
C GLN A 37 -5.53 25.71 0.67
N GLN A 38 -6.08 24.95 -0.28
CA GLN A 38 -5.79 23.54 -0.47
C GLN A 38 -4.34 23.31 -0.95
N GLY A 39 -3.84 24.18 -1.84
CA GLY A 39 -2.43 24.24 -2.24
C GLY A 39 -1.46 24.41 -1.07
N VAL A 40 -1.82 25.25 -0.09
CA VAL A 40 -1.04 25.46 1.14
C VAL A 40 -1.10 24.22 2.04
N ALA A 41 -2.28 23.62 2.22
CA ALA A 41 -2.45 22.41 3.03
C ALA A 41 -1.62 21.23 2.50
N PHE A 42 -1.62 21.00 1.18
CA PHE A 42 -0.80 19.96 0.57
C PHE A 42 0.70 20.18 0.69
N ARG A 43 1.17 21.43 0.54
CA ARG A 43 2.58 21.75 0.77
C ARG A 43 2.96 21.53 2.23
N ALA A 44 2.06 21.86 3.17
CA ALA A 44 2.26 21.58 4.58
C ALA A 44 2.33 20.07 4.85
N GLU A 45 1.48 19.27 4.19
CA GLU A 45 1.46 17.82 4.33
C GLU A 45 2.73 17.17 3.77
N ARG A 46 3.17 17.57 2.57
CA ARG A 46 4.47 17.15 2.02
C ARG A 46 5.62 17.49 2.97
N ARG A 47 5.61 18.67 3.58
CA ARG A 47 6.63 19.06 4.59
C ARG A 47 6.58 18.18 5.82
N ARG A 48 5.39 17.83 6.30
CA ARG A 48 5.20 16.94 7.46
C ARG A 48 5.73 15.53 7.16
N ARG A 49 5.44 14.98 5.98
CA ARG A 49 5.96 13.67 5.52
C ARG A 49 7.46 13.68 5.36
N ALA A 50 8.01 14.73 4.75
CA ALA A 50 9.46 14.88 4.63
C ALA A 50 10.16 14.91 5.99
N ARG A 51 9.57 15.53 7.02
CA ARG A 51 10.09 15.51 8.40
C ARG A 51 10.00 14.13 9.04
N TRP A 52 8.90 13.42 8.84
CA TRP A 52 8.73 12.05 9.33
C TRP A 52 9.78 11.11 8.73
N LEU A 53 9.99 11.17 7.41
CA LEU A 53 11.08 10.45 6.74
C LEU A 53 12.46 10.83 7.28
N ALA A 54 12.71 12.12 7.52
CA ALA A 54 13.96 12.56 8.13
C ALA A 54 14.15 12.04 9.56
N ALA A 55 13.06 11.80 10.31
CA ALA A 55 13.13 11.23 11.65
C ALA A 55 13.50 9.73 11.61
N LEU A 56 13.04 8.99 10.59
CA LEU A 56 13.43 7.59 10.36
C LEU A 56 14.87 7.45 9.87
N ASP A 57 15.40 8.46 9.18
CA ASP A 57 16.78 8.50 8.68
C ASP A 57 17.80 9.00 9.71
N ARG A 58 17.40 9.42 10.92
CA ARG A 58 18.36 9.86 11.95
C ARG A 58 19.16 8.67 12.47
N PRO A 59 20.49 8.64 12.31
CA PRO A 59 21.31 7.67 13.02
C PRO A 59 21.14 7.94 14.51
N GLN A 60 20.67 6.93 15.26
CA GLN A 60 20.75 7.00 16.71
C GLN A 60 22.23 7.09 17.08
N SER A 61 22.57 8.08 17.91
CA SER A 61 23.93 8.34 18.38
C SER A 61 24.61 7.04 18.83
N PRO A 62 25.88 6.80 18.48
CA PRO A 62 26.54 5.54 18.78
C PRO A 62 26.75 5.44 20.29
N GLN A 63 25.92 4.63 20.96
CA GLN A 63 26.32 4.06 22.25
C GLN A 63 27.20 2.86 21.96
N SER A 64 28.42 2.94 22.48
CA SER A 64 29.54 2.06 22.22
C SER A 64 29.22 0.58 22.49
N GLY A 65 29.59 -0.27 21.54
CA GLY A 65 30.09 -1.61 21.82
C GLY A 65 29.09 -2.75 21.69
N ARG A 66 28.87 -3.23 20.46
CA ARG A 66 29.06 -4.64 20.06
C ARG A 66 28.89 -4.79 18.55
N SER A 67 29.82 -5.53 17.96
CA SER A 67 29.87 -5.85 16.54
C SER A 67 28.79 -6.85 16.17
N ALA A 68 27.90 -6.45 15.26
CA ALA A 68 27.42 -7.30 14.18
C ALA A 68 26.98 -6.40 13.03
N SER A 69 27.61 -6.60 11.89
CA SER A 69 27.27 -5.99 10.61
C SER A 69 25.80 -6.28 10.26
N GLY A 70 24.93 -5.30 10.39
CA GLY A 70 23.54 -5.34 9.93
C GLY A 70 22.92 -3.97 10.13
N ASN A 71 22.14 -3.48 9.15
CA ASN A 71 21.37 -2.25 9.34
C ASN A 71 20.48 -2.42 10.58
N ASN A 72 20.46 -1.44 11.47
CA ASN A 72 19.63 -1.46 12.68
C ASN A 72 18.14 -1.21 12.39
N ARG A 73 17.67 -1.58 11.19
CA ARG A 73 16.34 -1.28 10.65
C ARG A 73 15.76 -2.55 10.06
N LEU A 74 14.48 -2.77 10.31
CA LEU A 74 13.73 -3.92 9.81
C LEU A 74 12.38 -3.47 9.26
N LEU A 75 12.02 -3.94 8.07
CA LEU A 75 10.69 -3.73 7.50
C LEU A 75 9.92 -5.03 7.66
N LEU A 76 8.95 -5.02 8.58
CA LEU A 76 8.07 -6.15 8.82
C LEU A 76 6.76 -5.92 8.05
N CYS A 77 6.60 -6.61 6.93
CA CYS A 77 5.44 -6.56 6.06
C CYS A 77 4.49 -7.72 6.37
N VAL A 78 3.28 -7.44 6.83
CA VAL A 78 2.31 -8.46 7.25
C VAL A 78 1.02 -8.38 6.44
N GLU A 79 0.62 -9.51 5.85
CA GLU A 79 -0.70 -9.65 5.25
C GLU A 79 -1.75 -9.63 6.36
N LEU A 80 -2.66 -8.65 6.31
CA LEU A 80 -3.63 -8.45 7.38
C LEU A 80 -4.57 -9.67 7.54
N GLY A 81 -4.99 -10.27 6.43
CA GLY A 81 -5.83 -11.48 6.44
C GLY A 81 -5.11 -12.76 6.91
N ALA A 82 -3.77 -12.76 6.93
CA ALA A 82 -2.99 -13.87 7.50
C ALA A 82 -2.83 -13.72 9.01
N LEU A 83 -2.70 -12.47 9.49
CA LEU A 83 -2.61 -12.15 10.91
C LEU A 83 -3.96 -12.35 11.62
N PHE A 84 -5.05 -11.98 10.95
CA PHE A 84 -6.43 -12.09 11.43
C PHE A 84 -7.23 -13.04 10.52
N PRO A 85 -7.00 -14.36 10.62
CA PRO A 85 -7.72 -15.31 9.77
C PRO A 85 -9.22 -15.25 10.05
N PRO A 86 -10.08 -15.32 9.00
CA PRO A 86 -11.52 -15.32 9.18
C PRO A 86 -11.92 -16.60 9.93
N THR A 87 -12.23 -16.50 11.23
CA THR A 87 -12.75 -17.62 12.01
C THR A 87 -13.96 -17.20 12.83
N ASP A 88 -15.04 -17.98 12.71
CA ASP A 88 -16.31 -17.68 13.38
C ASP A 88 -16.29 -17.87 14.90
N LYS A 89 -15.25 -18.46 15.51
CA LYS A 89 -15.31 -18.93 16.92
C LYS A 89 -14.01 -18.94 17.76
N LYS A 90 -12.92 -18.26 17.38
CA LYS A 90 -11.63 -18.31 18.14
C LYS A 90 -11.04 -16.96 18.60
N ALA A 91 -11.83 -15.90 18.62
CA ALA A 91 -11.37 -14.54 18.92
C ALA A 91 -10.55 -14.39 20.23
N ALA A 92 -10.87 -15.11 21.31
CA ALA A 92 -10.20 -14.95 22.59
C ALA A 92 -8.74 -15.47 22.61
N ALA A 93 -8.51 -16.66 22.05
CA ALA A 93 -7.16 -17.25 21.96
C ALA A 93 -6.26 -16.46 20.98
N ASP A 94 -6.87 -15.94 19.92
CA ASP A 94 -6.17 -15.10 18.94
C ASP A 94 -5.78 -13.75 19.55
N THR A 95 -6.61 -13.20 20.45
CA THR A 95 -6.30 -11.95 21.16
C THR A 95 -5.10 -12.12 22.09
N GLU A 96 -5.05 -13.17 22.91
CA GLU A 96 -3.89 -13.41 23.80
C GLU A 96 -2.58 -13.59 23.01
N ALA A 97 -2.65 -14.28 21.86
CA ALA A 97 -1.50 -14.43 20.97
C ALA A 97 -1.04 -13.10 20.35
N LEU A 98 -1.97 -12.22 19.98
CA LEU A 98 -1.68 -10.87 19.48
C LEU A 98 -1.03 -10.00 20.57
N ASP A 99 -1.58 -10.02 21.78
CA ASP A 99 -1.04 -9.29 22.93
C ASP A 99 0.41 -9.72 23.19
N SER A 100 0.65 -11.04 23.21
CA SER A 100 1.99 -11.60 23.39
C SER A 100 2.95 -11.18 22.29
N LEU A 101 2.51 -11.21 21.02
CA LEU A 101 3.33 -10.81 19.87
C LEU A 101 3.76 -9.34 19.97
N PHE A 102 2.81 -8.42 20.17
CA PHE A 102 3.13 -6.99 20.21
C PHE A 102 3.93 -6.61 21.45
N GLU A 103 3.67 -7.25 22.59
CA GLU A 103 4.48 -7.04 23.78
C GLU A 103 5.92 -7.52 23.56
N ARG A 104 6.13 -8.68 22.93
CA ARG A 104 7.47 -9.17 22.58
C ARG A 104 8.19 -8.25 21.61
N LEU A 105 7.51 -7.79 20.56
CA LEU A 105 8.06 -6.80 19.62
C LEU A 105 8.47 -5.51 20.34
N ARG A 106 7.63 -5.02 21.27
CA ARG A 106 7.92 -3.82 22.07
C ARG A 106 9.15 -4.00 22.95
N VAL A 107 9.24 -5.14 23.65
CA VAL A 107 10.40 -5.48 24.50
C VAL A 107 11.66 -5.63 23.65
N HIS A 108 11.58 -6.30 22.51
CA HIS A 108 12.69 -6.48 21.58
C HIS A 108 13.22 -5.15 21.06
N VAL A 109 12.36 -4.27 20.54
CA VAL A 109 12.73 -2.94 20.07
C VAL A 109 13.42 -2.13 21.18
N SER A 110 12.91 -2.23 22.40
CA SER A 110 13.48 -1.53 23.56
C SER A 110 14.86 -2.09 23.97
N ALA A 111 15.07 -3.41 23.82
CA ALA A 111 16.31 -4.07 24.23
C ALA A 111 17.43 -4.01 23.17
N THR A 112 17.07 -4.05 21.88
CA THR A 112 18.04 -4.17 20.77
C THR A 112 18.36 -2.86 20.08
N THR A 113 17.65 -1.78 20.40
CA THR A 113 17.68 -0.50 19.67
C THR A 113 17.26 -0.60 18.19
N GLN A 114 16.79 -1.77 17.74
CA GLN A 114 16.37 -2.00 16.36
C GLN A 114 15.09 -1.22 16.04
N VAL A 115 15.11 -0.52 14.91
CA VAL A 115 13.95 0.20 14.39
C VAL A 115 13.14 -0.74 13.50
N VAL A 116 12.03 -1.25 14.03
CA VAL A 116 11.07 -2.06 13.26
C VAL A 116 10.01 -1.13 12.68
N THR A 117 9.91 -1.07 11.35
CA THR A 117 8.81 -0.42 10.64
C THR A 117 7.77 -1.46 10.27
N LEU A 118 6.55 -1.30 10.78
CA LEU A 118 5.46 -2.23 10.52
C LEU A 118 4.64 -1.78 9.32
N LEU A 119 4.56 -2.62 8.30
CA LEU A 119 3.71 -2.44 7.13
C LEU A 119 2.62 -3.49 7.11
N TYR A 120 1.36 -3.09 7.01
CA TYR A 120 0.27 -4.01 6.68
C TYR A 120 -0.11 -3.90 5.21
N PHE A 121 -0.40 -5.03 4.57
CA PHE A 121 -0.98 -5.05 3.23
C PHE A 121 -2.22 -5.92 3.16
N PHE A 122 -3.18 -5.51 2.35
CA PHE A 122 -4.50 -6.14 2.26
C PHE A 122 -5.25 -5.69 0.99
N ASP A 123 -6.32 -6.40 0.61
CA ASP A 123 -7.14 -6.08 -0.56
C ASP A 123 -8.33 -5.16 -0.27
N GLY A 124 -8.69 -4.95 1.00
CA GLY A 124 -9.75 -4.01 1.39
C GLY A 124 -9.34 -2.53 1.43
N SER A 125 -10.29 -1.69 1.85
CA SER A 125 -10.12 -0.26 2.09
C SER A 125 -9.45 0.02 3.44
N MET A 126 -8.88 1.22 3.58
CA MET A 126 -8.30 1.66 4.86
C MET A 126 -9.33 1.70 6.00
N THR A 127 -10.59 2.03 5.69
CA THR A 127 -11.69 2.02 6.67
C THR A 127 -11.97 0.60 7.17
N GLN A 128 -12.03 -0.37 6.26
CA GLN A 128 -12.22 -1.79 6.61
C GLN A 128 -11.06 -2.31 7.46
N ALA A 129 -9.82 -1.98 7.10
CA ALA A 129 -8.66 -2.38 7.89
C ALA A 129 -8.67 -1.77 9.31
N ARG A 130 -9.03 -0.50 9.45
CA ARG A 130 -9.19 0.13 10.78
C ARG A 130 -10.32 -0.50 11.58
N GLN A 131 -11.44 -0.83 10.94
CA GLN A 131 -12.53 -1.54 11.59
C GLN A 131 -12.08 -2.91 12.10
N LEU A 132 -11.33 -3.66 11.29
CA LEU A 132 -10.76 -4.94 11.69
C LEU A 132 -9.80 -4.78 12.88
N LEU A 133 -8.83 -3.85 12.79
CA LEU A 133 -7.88 -3.59 13.88
C LEU A 133 -8.59 -3.14 15.17
N SER A 134 -9.68 -2.38 15.07
CA SER A 134 -10.44 -1.91 16.25
C SER A 134 -11.11 -3.04 17.04
N GLN A 135 -11.27 -4.23 16.45
CA GLN A 135 -11.78 -5.41 17.14
C GLN A 135 -10.74 -6.02 18.10
N TYR A 136 -9.47 -5.62 17.97
CA TYR A 136 -8.34 -6.13 18.73
C TYR A 136 -7.63 -4.95 19.43
N PRO A 137 -7.96 -4.66 20.70
CA PRO A 137 -7.48 -3.45 21.41
C PRO A 137 -5.95 -3.30 21.49
N THR A 138 -5.22 -4.41 21.39
CA THR A 138 -3.76 -4.48 21.44
C THR A 138 -3.10 -4.44 20.08
N ALA A 139 -3.87 -4.55 18.99
CA ALA A 139 -3.34 -4.44 17.65
C ALA A 139 -2.85 -3.01 17.40
N VAL A 140 -1.59 -2.89 17.04
CA VAL A 140 -0.97 -1.60 16.73
C VAL A 140 -1.32 -1.23 15.28
N GLU A 141 -1.76 0.01 15.05
CA GLU A 141 -1.86 0.56 13.68
C GLU A 141 -0.46 0.55 13.05
N GLY A 142 -0.33 -0.05 11.86
CA GLY A 142 0.93 -0.11 11.15
C GLY A 142 1.51 1.28 10.89
N ASP A 143 2.83 1.38 10.80
CA ASP A 143 3.49 2.61 10.37
C ASP A 143 3.11 2.94 8.92
N ILE A 144 2.86 1.90 8.12
CA ILE A 144 2.45 1.97 6.72
C ILE A 144 1.31 0.97 6.46
N MET A 145 0.33 1.37 5.65
CA MET A 145 -0.78 0.51 5.23
C MET A 145 -0.88 0.53 3.70
N CYS A 146 -0.66 -0.60 3.03
CA CYS A 146 -0.94 -0.80 1.60
C CYS A 146 -2.38 -1.31 1.45
N ALA A 147 -3.31 -0.43 1.07
CA ALA A 147 -4.72 -0.79 0.85
C ALA A 147 -4.98 -1.15 -0.62
N TYR A 148 -6.11 -1.81 -0.88
CA TYR A 148 -6.56 -2.22 -2.21
C TYR A 148 -5.46 -2.91 -3.02
N ALA A 149 -4.83 -3.95 -2.44
CA ALA A 149 -3.76 -4.73 -3.07
C ALA A 149 -2.60 -3.87 -3.61
N GLY A 150 -2.25 -2.81 -2.86
CA GLY A 150 -1.17 -1.90 -3.21
C GLY A 150 -1.59 -0.74 -4.12
N ALA A 151 -2.87 -0.56 -4.43
CA ALA A 151 -3.31 0.64 -5.15
C ALA A 151 -3.13 1.92 -4.32
N GLN A 152 -3.15 1.83 -2.98
CA GLN A 152 -2.97 2.98 -2.10
C GLN A 152 -1.98 2.71 -0.98
N VAL A 153 -1.24 3.75 -0.58
CA VAL A 153 -0.27 3.72 0.52
C VAL A 153 -0.63 4.78 1.53
N PHE A 154 -0.90 4.39 2.77
CA PHE A 154 -1.11 5.31 3.88
C PHE A 154 0.07 5.24 4.83
N GLN A 155 0.48 6.40 5.34
CA GLN A 155 1.46 6.51 6.42
C GLN A 155 0.71 6.79 7.72
N ARG A 156 1.23 6.29 8.84
CA ARG A 156 0.62 6.50 10.16
C ARG A 156 0.45 7.99 10.46
N GLY A 157 -0.72 8.35 10.96
CA GLY A 157 -1.08 9.74 11.27
C GLY A 157 -1.52 10.58 10.07
N TYR A 158 -1.61 9.99 8.88
CA TYR A 158 -2.15 10.61 7.66
C TYR A 158 -3.50 9.99 7.32
N SER A 159 -4.47 10.84 6.95
CA SER A 159 -5.80 10.40 6.50
C SER A 159 -5.85 10.16 4.98
N ALA A 160 -4.99 10.84 4.22
CA ALA A 160 -4.91 10.71 2.77
C ALA A 160 -3.77 9.77 2.34
N PRO A 161 -3.87 9.13 1.16
CA PRO A 161 -2.81 8.27 0.64
C PRO A 161 -1.54 9.05 0.30
N ASP A 162 -0.47 8.35 -0.03
CA ASP A 162 0.78 8.95 -0.45
C ASP A 162 0.68 9.53 -1.86
N PRO A 163 0.84 10.87 -2.01
CA PRO A 163 0.63 11.50 -3.30
C PRO A 163 1.66 11.09 -4.35
N TYR A 164 2.88 10.69 -3.94
CA TYR A 164 3.88 10.22 -4.91
C TYR A 164 3.49 8.86 -5.47
N TRP A 165 2.93 7.99 -4.63
CA TRP A 165 2.39 6.71 -5.07
C TRP A 165 1.14 6.87 -5.92
N GLU A 166 0.19 7.71 -5.49
CA GLU A 166 -1.05 7.96 -6.24
C GLU A 166 -0.78 8.55 -7.61
N ASP A 167 0.17 9.48 -7.73
CA ASP A 167 0.57 10.03 -9.03
C ASP A 167 1.04 8.91 -9.97
N GLN A 168 1.74 7.87 -9.47
CA GLN A 168 2.13 6.73 -10.31
C GLN A 168 0.95 5.85 -10.75
N MET A 169 -0.01 5.64 -9.85
CA MET A 169 -1.19 4.82 -10.13
C MET A 169 -2.16 5.51 -11.09
N VAL A 170 -2.31 6.83 -10.98
CA VAL A 170 -3.33 7.62 -11.71
C VAL A 170 -2.75 8.34 -12.93
N LEU A 171 -1.54 8.90 -12.85
CA LEU A 171 -0.92 9.64 -13.97
C LEU A 171 0.01 8.76 -14.80
N GLY A 172 0.45 7.62 -14.27
CA GLY A 172 1.35 6.71 -14.95
C GLY A 172 0.70 5.84 -16.03
N GLU A 173 -0.62 5.77 -16.08
CA GLU A 173 -1.38 4.97 -17.05
C GLU A 173 -2.31 5.85 -17.89
N GLU A 174 -2.08 5.87 -19.21
CA GLU A 174 -3.01 6.47 -20.18
C GLU A 174 -4.41 5.82 -20.15
N ALA A 175 -4.53 4.62 -19.58
CA ALA A 175 -5.72 3.78 -19.61
C ALA A 175 -6.60 3.83 -18.34
N TRP A 176 -6.19 4.51 -17.26
CA TRP A 176 -7.01 4.61 -16.05
C TRP A 176 -8.00 5.78 -16.13
N ASP A 177 -8.92 5.71 -17.10
CA ASP A 177 -10.06 6.63 -17.19
C ASP A 177 -11.30 6.01 -16.54
N LEU A 178 -11.71 6.59 -15.43
CA LEU A 178 -12.84 6.12 -14.63
C LEU A 178 -14.18 6.26 -15.35
N LYS A 179 -14.35 7.24 -16.25
CA LYS A 179 -15.62 7.45 -16.95
C LYS A 179 -16.01 6.26 -17.84
N PRO A 180 -15.19 5.84 -18.82
CA PRO A 180 -15.51 4.69 -19.64
C PRO A 180 -15.58 3.41 -18.81
N LEU A 181 -14.73 3.25 -17.80
CA LEU A 181 -14.74 2.07 -16.93
C LEU A 181 -16.09 1.94 -16.18
N ILE A 182 -16.50 2.99 -15.45
CA ILE A 182 -17.77 3.00 -14.72
C ILE A 182 -18.96 2.81 -15.66
N TRP A 183 -18.90 3.41 -16.86
CA TRP A 183 -19.96 3.25 -17.86
C TRP A 183 -20.06 1.81 -18.36
N VAL A 184 -18.95 1.16 -18.74
CA VAL A 184 -18.94 -0.25 -19.18
C VAL A 184 -19.48 -1.17 -18.10
N MET A 185 -19.03 -0.99 -16.85
CA MET A 185 -19.49 -1.79 -15.71
C MET A 185 -21.00 -1.66 -15.51
N ARG A 186 -21.53 -0.44 -15.56
CA ARG A 186 -22.97 -0.19 -15.43
C ARG A 186 -23.78 -0.74 -16.60
N GLN A 187 -23.30 -0.66 -17.83
CA GLN A 187 -24.07 -1.12 -18.99
C GLN A 187 -24.05 -2.64 -19.13
N SER A 188 -22.94 -3.29 -18.76
CA SER A 188 -22.74 -4.71 -19.04
C SER A 188 -23.04 -5.62 -17.86
N PHE A 189 -23.01 -5.09 -16.63
CA PHE A 189 -23.08 -5.91 -15.41
C PHE A 189 -24.05 -5.38 -14.35
N ALA A 190 -24.96 -4.44 -14.66
CA ALA A 190 -25.88 -3.86 -13.67
C ALA A 190 -26.80 -4.87 -12.97
N GLU A 191 -27.09 -6.01 -13.60
CA GLU A 191 -27.93 -7.07 -13.01
C GLU A 191 -27.16 -7.94 -12.01
N VAL A 192 -25.83 -7.99 -12.10
CA VAL A 192 -24.95 -8.87 -11.30
C VAL A 192 -24.12 -8.09 -10.29
N LEU A 193 -23.78 -6.83 -10.59
CA LEU A 193 -22.85 -6.00 -9.84
C LEU A 193 -23.48 -4.69 -9.43
N LYS A 194 -23.37 -4.37 -8.14
CA LYS A 194 -23.79 -3.09 -7.57
C LYS A 194 -22.58 -2.29 -7.09
N PRO A 195 -22.42 -1.02 -7.53
CA PRO A 195 -21.34 -0.17 -7.02
C PRO A 195 -21.44 0.00 -5.49
N ALA A 196 -20.34 -0.27 -4.77
CA ALA A 196 -20.21 0.01 -3.34
C ALA A 196 -19.83 1.48 -3.06
N PHE A 197 -19.96 2.34 -4.07
CA PHE A 197 -19.62 3.76 -4.06
C PHE A 197 -20.68 4.56 -4.82
N ASP A 198 -20.80 5.86 -4.55
CA ASP A 198 -21.64 6.77 -5.34
C ASP A 198 -20.92 7.17 -6.64
N PRO A 199 -21.28 6.64 -7.83
CA PRO A 199 -20.46 6.83 -9.01
C PRO A 199 -20.60 8.25 -9.60
N GLU A 200 -21.69 8.95 -9.34
CA GLU A 200 -21.81 10.35 -9.78
C GLU A 200 -20.98 11.28 -8.91
N GLY A 201 -21.06 11.14 -7.58
CA GLY A 201 -20.19 11.86 -6.67
C GLY A 201 -18.73 11.56 -6.94
N TYR A 202 -18.41 10.30 -7.25
CA TYR A 202 -17.07 9.84 -7.60
C TYR A 202 -16.54 10.50 -8.87
N LEU A 203 -17.32 10.53 -9.95
CA LEU A 203 -16.94 11.21 -11.19
C LEU A 203 -16.85 12.73 -11.03
N ARG A 204 -17.70 13.34 -10.20
CA ARG A 204 -17.60 14.77 -9.88
C ARG A 204 -16.30 15.10 -9.15
N ARG A 205 -15.91 14.30 -8.15
CA ARG A 205 -14.62 14.44 -7.45
C ARG A 205 -13.44 14.23 -8.41
N ALA A 206 -13.51 13.17 -9.23
CA ALA A 206 -12.50 12.88 -10.23
C ALA A 206 -12.40 13.93 -11.35
N ALA A 207 -13.47 14.66 -11.66
CA ALA A 207 -13.49 15.74 -12.66
C ALA A 207 -13.07 17.10 -12.08
N ALA A 208 -13.29 17.32 -10.78
CA ALA A 208 -12.91 18.57 -10.09
C ALA A 208 -11.39 18.76 -9.96
N ARG A 209 -10.58 17.76 -10.36
CA ARG A 209 -9.10 17.71 -10.46
C ARG A 209 -8.36 18.98 -10.00
N SER A 210 -8.41 19.28 -8.70
CA SER A 210 -7.18 19.67 -8.00
C SER A 210 -6.51 18.35 -7.62
N ARG A 211 -5.18 18.25 -7.76
CA ARG A 211 -4.38 17.03 -7.52
C ARG A 211 -4.44 16.47 -6.07
N GLN A 212 -5.43 16.85 -5.26
CA GLN A 212 -5.40 16.73 -3.81
C GLN A 212 -6.50 15.85 -3.20
N GLU A 213 -7.51 15.44 -3.98
CA GLU A 213 -8.57 14.51 -3.53
C GLU A 213 -8.55 13.20 -4.33
N VAL A 214 -7.35 12.76 -4.73
CA VAL A 214 -7.13 11.52 -5.52
C VAL A 214 -7.40 10.26 -4.68
N GLY A 215 -7.52 10.41 -3.36
CA GLY A 215 -7.69 9.33 -2.38
C GLY A 215 -8.90 8.42 -2.53
N ASP A 216 -9.91 8.80 -3.31
CA ASP A 216 -11.05 7.93 -3.58
C ASP A 216 -10.89 7.18 -4.91
N ALA A 217 -10.10 7.70 -5.86
CA ALA A 217 -10.18 7.43 -7.31
C ALA A 217 -9.40 6.19 -7.81
N VAL A 218 -8.75 5.44 -6.93
CA VAL A 218 -7.73 4.44 -7.30
C VAL A 218 -8.28 3.00 -7.30
N ALA A 219 -9.50 2.79 -6.80
CA ALA A 219 -10.14 1.47 -6.78
C ALA A 219 -11.65 1.61 -6.97
N LEU A 220 -12.23 0.68 -7.73
CA LEU A 220 -13.67 0.55 -7.87
C LEU A 220 -14.12 -0.77 -7.25
N GLU A 221 -15.01 -0.67 -6.26
CA GLU A 221 -15.53 -1.81 -5.52
C GLU A 221 -16.99 -2.06 -5.90
N TYR A 222 -17.29 -3.32 -6.25
CA TYR A 222 -18.62 -3.75 -6.64
C TYR A 222 -19.06 -4.94 -5.79
N THR A 223 -20.21 -4.79 -5.12
CA THR A 223 -20.91 -5.88 -4.46
C THR A 223 -21.49 -6.81 -5.53
N ILE A 224 -21.35 -8.12 -5.32
CA ILE A 224 -21.90 -9.16 -6.19
C ILE A 224 -23.30 -9.48 -5.66
N GLU A 225 -24.33 -9.21 -6.45
CA GLU A 225 -25.73 -9.43 -6.07
C GLU A 225 -26.23 -10.82 -6.51
N ASP A 226 -25.69 -11.34 -7.61
CA ASP A 226 -26.03 -12.67 -8.11
C ASP A 226 -24.96 -13.70 -7.74
N GLU A 227 -25.23 -14.49 -6.70
CA GLU A 227 -24.36 -15.57 -6.24
C GLU A 227 -24.40 -16.82 -7.14
N SER A 228 -25.29 -16.87 -8.14
CA SER A 228 -25.38 -18.01 -9.06
C SER A 228 -24.23 -18.05 -10.07
N VAL A 229 -23.58 -16.91 -10.33
CA VAL A 229 -22.43 -16.82 -11.23
C VAL A 229 -21.15 -17.18 -10.48
N PRO A 230 -20.37 -18.18 -10.94
CA PRO A 230 -19.07 -18.48 -10.35
C PRO A 230 -18.17 -17.25 -10.36
N ARG A 231 -17.62 -16.91 -9.19
CA ARG A 231 -16.81 -15.68 -8.98
C ARG A 231 -15.64 -15.55 -9.96
N GLU A 232 -14.94 -16.64 -10.25
CA GLU A 232 -13.83 -16.66 -11.20
C GLU A 232 -14.29 -16.35 -12.63
N GLN A 233 -15.45 -16.90 -13.03
CA GLN A 233 -16.06 -16.64 -14.32
C GLN A 233 -16.48 -15.18 -14.44
N LEU A 234 -17.07 -14.60 -13.39
CA LEU A 234 -17.43 -13.18 -13.35
C LEU A 234 -16.22 -12.27 -13.51
N VAL A 235 -15.12 -12.55 -12.80
CA VAL A 235 -13.85 -11.80 -12.94
C VAL A 235 -13.34 -11.86 -14.38
N GLN A 236 -13.38 -13.04 -15.00
CA GLN A 236 -12.93 -13.20 -16.38
C GLN A 236 -13.83 -12.45 -17.38
N GLN A 237 -15.16 -12.55 -17.24
CA GLN A 237 -16.12 -11.81 -18.06
C GLN A 237 -15.91 -10.29 -17.98
N VAL A 238 -15.67 -9.76 -16.78
CA VAL A 238 -15.39 -8.33 -16.58
C VAL A 238 -14.10 -7.93 -17.30
N ARG A 239 -13.02 -8.72 -17.17
CA ARG A 239 -11.75 -8.45 -17.85
C ARG A 239 -11.90 -8.47 -19.36
N ASP A 240 -12.57 -9.49 -19.90
CA ASP A 240 -12.80 -9.63 -21.35
C ASP A 240 -13.64 -8.47 -21.89
N LYS A 241 -14.67 -8.05 -21.15
CA LYS A 241 -15.52 -6.93 -21.56
C LYS A 241 -14.78 -5.59 -21.54
N LEU A 242 -13.96 -5.34 -20.52
CA LEU A 242 -13.14 -4.12 -20.46
C LEU A 242 -12.11 -4.08 -21.61
N ALA A 243 -11.50 -5.23 -21.92
CA ALA A 243 -10.58 -5.35 -23.05
C ALA A 243 -11.28 -5.14 -24.41
N GLU A 244 -12.46 -5.74 -24.61
CA GLU A 244 -13.30 -5.55 -25.81
C GLU A 244 -13.60 -4.06 -26.05
N MET A 245 -13.88 -3.32 -24.98
CA MET A 245 -14.21 -1.89 -25.02
C MET A 245 -12.98 -0.97 -25.09
N GLY A 246 -11.78 -1.52 -25.18
CA GLY A 246 -10.53 -0.76 -25.23
C GLY A 246 -10.16 -0.07 -23.91
N VAL A 247 -10.78 -0.45 -22.79
CA VAL A 247 -10.53 0.11 -21.46
C VAL A 247 -9.37 -0.66 -20.81
N GLY A 248 -8.14 -0.43 -21.28
CA GLY A 248 -6.91 -0.94 -20.65
C GLY A 248 -6.91 -2.45 -20.32
N ARG A 249 -6.05 -2.85 -19.37
CA ARG A 249 -6.06 -4.20 -18.76
C ARG A 249 -6.05 -4.08 -17.24
N PRO A 250 -7.13 -3.52 -16.64
CA PRO A 250 -7.16 -3.30 -15.21
C PRO A 250 -7.06 -4.63 -14.45
N ARG A 251 -6.50 -4.58 -13.24
CA ARG A 251 -6.49 -5.75 -12.36
C ARG A 251 -7.88 -5.91 -11.77
N CYS A 252 -8.51 -7.04 -12.06
CA CYS A 252 -9.81 -7.41 -11.47
C CYS A 252 -9.68 -8.68 -10.65
N PHE A 253 -10.20 -8.72 -9.42
CA PHE A 253 -10.26 -9.93 -8.61
C PHE A 253 -11.30 -9.78 -7.50
N ILE A 254 -11.65 -10.89 -6.84
CA ILE A 254 -12.53 -10.85 -5.68
C ILE A 254 -11.71 -10.66 -4.42
N SER A 255 -12.01 -9.61 -3.64
CA SER A 255 -11.38 -9.39 -2.35
C SER A 255 -11.66 -10.55 -1.41
N SER A 256 -10.61 -11.09 -0.82
CA SER A 256 -10.70 -12.09 0.24
C SER A 256 -11.26 -11.52 1.54
N MET A 257 -11.10 -10.20 1.77
CA MET A 257 -11.66 -9.51 2.94
C MET A 257 -13.14 -9.21 2.82
N THR A 258 -13.61 -8.73 1.66
CA THR A 258 -14.98 -8.21 1.50
C THR A 258 -15.88 -9.10 0.65
N GLY A 259 -15.30 -10.01 -0.13
CA GLY A 259 -16.04 -10.77 -1.15
C GLY A 259 -16.50 -9.94 -2.34
N HIS A 260 -16.16 -8.64 -2.39
CA HIS A 260 -16.52 -7.75 -3.49
C HIS A 260 -15.55 -7.92 -4.66
N LEU A 261 -16.04 -7.61 -5.86
CA LEU A 261 -15.20 -7.44 -7.03
C LEU A 261 -14.45 -6.11 -6.92
N LEU A 262 -13.13 -6.16 -6.97
CA LEU A 262 -12.26 -5.00 -7.08
C LEU A 262 -11.79 -4.84 -8.51
N VAL A 263 -11.82 -3.61 -9.00
CA VAL A 263 -11.19 -3.18 -10.26
C VAL A 263 -10.17 -2.11 -9.93
N LEU A 264 -8.90 -2.38 -10.24
CA LEU A 264 -7.75 -1.56 -9.89
C LEU A 264 -6.90 -1.22 -11.13
N PRO A 265 -6.05 -0.18 -11.06
CA PRO A 265 -5.05 0.11 -12.08
C PRO A 265 -4.18 -1.11 -12.37
N THR A 266 -3.68 -1.21 -13.60
CA THR A 266 -2.88 -2.37 -14.03
C THR A 266 -1.62 -2.52 -13.17
N ARG A 267 -1.02 -1.39 -12.78
CA ARG A 267 0.18 -1.28 -11.94
C ARG A 267 -0.06 -1.43 -10.44
N ALA A 268 -1.31 -1.45 -9.97
CA ALA A 268 -1.57 -1.70 -8.56
C ALA A 268 -0.97 -3.06 -8.21
N SER A 269 0.00 -3.11 -7.30
CA SER A 269 0.71 -4.32 -6.91
C SER A 269 1.25 -4.15 -5.51
N VAL A 270 1.08 -5.18 -4.67
CA VAL A 270 1.65 -5.18 -3.32
C VAL A 270 3.18 -5.21 -3.41
N GLY A 271 3.75 -5.98 -4.34
CA GLY A 271 5.19 -6.03 -4.57
C GLY A 271 5.75 -4.65 -4.93
N ALA A 272 5.11 -3.94 -5.85
CA ALA A 272 5.49 -2.58 -6.22
C ALA A 272 5.31 -1.58 -5.06
N CYS A 273 4.23 -1.71 -4.26
CA CYS A 273 4.02 -0.93 -3.03
C CYS A 273 5.20 -1.08 -2.06
N ILE A 274 5.61 -2.33 -1.80
CA ILE A 274 6.69 -2.64 -0.88
C ILE A 274 8.03 -2.13 -1.40
N GLN A 275 8.31 -2.28 -2.69
CA GLN A 275 9.51 -1.71 -3.30
C GLN A 275 9.55 -0.17 -3.22
N PHE A 276 8.40 0.49 -3.41
CA PHE A 276 8.28 1.93 -3.19
C PHE A 276 8.61 2.31 -1.75
N VAL A 277 8.04 1.60 -0.77
CA VAL A 277 8.30 1.81 0.66
C VAL A 277 9.76 1.56 1.01
N MET A 278 10.36 0.48 0.53
CA MET A 278 11.78 0.19 0.70
C MET A 278 12.65 1.31 0.14
N GLY A 279 12.33 1.81 -1.06
CA GLY A 279 13.04 2.93 -1.67
C GLY A 279 12.93 4.24 -0.88
N MET A 280 11.73 4.51 -0.34
CA MET A 280 11.42 5.63 0.54
C MET A 280 12.18 5.56 1.87
N LEU A 281 12.25 4.37 2.48
CA LEU A 281 12.94 4.10 3.74
C LEU A 281 14.44 3.83 3.58
N ARG A 282 14.94 3.72 2.34
CA ARG A 282 16.32 3.34 2.01
C ARG A 282 16.71 1.96 2.56
N MET A 283 15.76 1.04 2.55
CA MET A 283 15.94 -0.31 3.03
C MET A 283 16.23 -1.26 1.88
N PRO A 284 17.30 -2.06 1.95
CA PRO A 284 17.54 -3.11 0.99
C PRO A 284 16.62 -4.32 1.26
N PRO A 285 16.42 -5.22 0.27
CA PRO A 285 15.55 -6.39 0.43
C PRO A 285 15.95 -7.31 1.60
N GLN A 286 17.24 -7.37 1.95
CA GLN A 286 17.73 -8.22 3.04
C GLN A 286 17.18 -7.82 4.41
N ASP A 287 16.76 -6.56 4.57
CA ASP A 287 16.21 -6.02 5.82
C ASP A 287 14.66 -6.09 5.84
N THR A 288 14.06 -6.89 4.95
CA THR A 288 12.61 -7.04 4.83
C THR A 288 12.17 -8.45 5.20
N ILE A 289 11.15 -8.53 6.06
CA ILE A 289 10.43 -9.77 6.38
C ILE A 289 9.02 -9.65 5.84
N LEU A 290 8.63 -10.56 4.96
CA LEU A 290 7.27 -10.71 4.48
C LEU A 290 6.56 -11.81 5.24
N VAL A 291 5.33 -11.57 5.69
CA VAL A 291 4.49 -12.53 6.40
C VAL A 291 3.16 -12.65 5.64
N GLY A 292 2.75 -13.87 5.34
CA GLY A 292 1.45 -14.13 4.74
C GLY A 292 1.14 -15.61 4.63
N ARG A 293 0.04 -15.92 3.95
CA ARG A 293 -0.38 -17.30 3.66
C ARG A 293 0.17 -17.75 2.32
N ALA A 294 0.54 -19.03 2.22
CA ALA A 294 1.14 -19.57 1.01
C ALA A 294 0.15 -19.73 -0.16
N SER A 295 -1.16 -19.68 0.10
CA SER A 295 -2.25 -19.65 -0.88
C SER A 295 -2.68 -18.22 -1.24
N SER A 296 -2.16 -17.21 -0.55
CA SER A 296 -2.59 -15.82 -0.76
C SER A 296 -1.97 -15.23 -2.02
N ALA A 297 -2.83 -14.87 -2.97
CA ALA A 297 -2.42 -14.12 -4.16
C ALA A 297 -1.75 -12.78 -3.82
N LEU A 298 -2.16 -12.13 -2.73
CA LEU A 298 -1.52 -10.89 -2.25
C LEU A 298 -0.11 -11.14 -1.74
N PHE A 299 0.10 -12.26 -1.03
CA PHE A 299 1.42 -12.64 -0.56
C PHE A 299 2.36 -12.97 -1.72
N HIS A 300 1.87 -13.65 -2.77
CA HIS A 300 2.67 -13.91 -3.97
C HIS A 300 3.12 -12.62 -4.66
N ASP A 301 2.19 -11.68 -4.86
CA ASP A 301 2.49 -10.36 -5.40
C ASP A 301 3.50 -9.61 -4.51
N ALA A 302 3.33 -9.66 -3.18
CA ALA A 302 4.27 -9.06 -2.22
C ALA A 302 5.68 -9.67 -2.34
N ALA A 303 5.78 -10.99 -2.51
CA ALA A 303 7.06 -11.70 -2.59
C ALA A 303 7.87 -11.35 -3.85
N GLU A 304 7.22 -10.84 -4.91
CA GLU A 304 7.92 -10.28 -6.07
C GLU A 304 8.84 -9.12 -5.69
N ALA A 305 8.53 -8.38 -4.62
CA ALA A 305 9.38 -7.30 -4.11
C ALA A 305 10.80 -7.79 -3.75
N LEU A 306 10.91 -9.01 -3.22
CA LEU A 306 12.17 -9.61 -2.77
C LEU A 306 12.93 -10.32 -3.90
N THR A 307 12.24 -10.82 -4.91
CA THR A 307 12.90 -11.61 -5.98
C THR A 307 13.55 -10.76 -7.08
N GLN A 308 13.49 -9.42 -6.98
CA GLN A 308 14.02 -8.45 -7.97
C GLN A 308 13.48 -8.63 -9.40
N ARG A 309 12.41 -9.42 -9.61
CA ARG A 309 11.81 -9.67 -10.93
C ARG A 309 10.87 -8.56 -11.42
N GLY A 310 10.55 -7.56 -10.60
CA GLY A 310 9.64 -6.47 -10.95
C GLY A 310 10.30 -5.08 -11.00
N SER A 311 10.07 -4.35 -12.10
CA SER A 311 9.94 -2.87 -12.24
C SER A 311 11.00 -1.93 -11.62
N GLY A 312 12.18 -2.42 -11.25
CA GLY A 312 13.24 -1.63 -10.60
C GLY A 312 13.79 -0.44 -11.40
N GLY A 313 13.46 -0.29 -12.69
CA GLY A 313 13.86 0.86 -13.51
C GLY A 313 13.02 2.12 -13.24
N LEU A 314 11.69 1.99 -13.20
CA LEU A 314 10.75 3.10 -13.00
C LEU A 314 10.76 3.62 -11.55
N LEU A 315 10.85 2.72 -10.57
CA LEU A 315 10.86 3.09 -9.15
C LEU A 315 12.16 3.78 -8.72
N ARG A 316 13.32 3.41 -9.32
CA ARG A 316 14.61 4.07 -9.04
C ARG A 316 14.61 5.54 -9.49
N GLY A 317 13.97 5.87 -10.61
CA GLY A 317 13.81 7.24 -11.10
C GLY A 317 12.99 8.10 -10.12
N MET A 318 11.86 7.59 -9.63
CA MET A 318 11.01 8.30 -8.68
C MET A 318 11.67 8.49 -7.32
N VAL A 319 12.29 7.43 -6.77
CA VAL A 319 13.03 7.54 -5.52
C VAL A 319 14.14 8.58 -5.65
N ARG A 320 14.76 8.70 -6.83
CA ARG A 320 15.72 9.76 -7.14
C ARG A 320 15.07 11.15 -7.22
N GLU A 321 13.91 11.31 -7.83
CA GLU A 321 13.17 12.58 -7.88
C GLU A 321 12.68 13.04 -6.49
N MET A 322 12.12 12.13 -5.69
CA MET A 322 11.79 12.38 -4.27
C MET A 322 13.01 12.82 -3.46
N ARG A 323 14.19 12.30 -3.82
CA ARG A 323 15.48 12.68 -3.21
C ARG A 323 16.04 14.01 -3.75
N GLN A 324 15.68 14.39 -4.98
CA GLN A 324 16.19 15.56 -5.71
C GLN A 324 15.30 16.80 -5.63
N ASP A 325 14.19 16.76 -4.89
CA ASP A 325 13.32 17.94 -4.68
C ASP A 325 14.17 19.16 -4.24
N PRO A 326 14.21 20.29 -4.98
CA PRO A 326 15.31 21.27 -4.95
C PRO A 326 15.49 22.04 -3.64
N MET A 327 14.58 21.88 -2.68
CA MET A 327 14.67 22.54 -1.37
C MET A 327 15.67 21.88 -0.40
N ARG A 328 16.39 20.83 -0.82
CA ARG A 328 17.52 20.23 -0.06
C ARG A 328 18.89 20.83 -0.36
N SER A 329 18.97 21.93 -1.12
CA SER A 329 20.25 22.61 -1.39
C SER A 329 20.75 23.43 -0.21
N ALA A 330 21.23 22.73 0.82
CA ALA A 330 22.27 23.24 1.72
C ALA A 330 23.30 22.12 1.93
N SER A 331 24.37 22.21 1.12
CA SER A 331 25.72 21.68 1.35
C SER A 331 25.88 20.24 1.86
N VAL A 332 26.15 19.31 0.94
CA VAL A 332 27.24 18.34 1.10
C VAL A 332 27.81 18.09 -0.30
N ALA A 333 29.04 18.57 -0.55
CA ALA A 333 29.78 18.21 -1.75
C ALA A 333 30.21 16.73 -1.65
N PRO A 334 30.13 15.93 -2.73
CA PRO A 334 30.69 14.58 -2.73
C PRO A 334 32.22 14.66 -2.74
N ALA A 335 32.87 13.93 -1.83
CA ALA A 335 34.32 13.73 -1.84
C ALA A 335 34.72 12.79 -3.01
N PRO A 336 35.93 12.95 -3.58
CA PRO A 336 36.38 12.14 -4.71
C PRO A 336 36.72 10.72 -4.26
N THR A 337 36.27 9.73 -5.04
CA THR A 337 36.66 8.33 -4.94
C THR A 337 38.04 8.14 -5.56
N GLU A 338 39.02 7.72 -4.77
CA GLU A 338 40.26 7.15 -5.26
C GLU A 338 40.04 5.69 -5.67
N GLU A 339 40.46 5.38 -6.90
CA GLU A 339 40.53 4.04 -7.47
C GLU A 339 41.65 3.25 -6.77
N ALA A 340 41.33 2.07 -6.26
CA ALA A 340 42.31 1.07 -5.86
C ALA A 340 42.00 -0.24 -6.60
N GLU A 341 42.88 -0.56 -7.56
CA GLU A 341 42.93 -1.82 -8.29
C GLU A 341 43.47 -2.97 -7.41
N GLY A 342 42.88 -4.16 -7.58
CA GLY A 342 43.59 -5.44 -7.58
C GLY A 342 43.68 -6.24 -6.27
N ALA A 343 42.88 -7.31 -6.16
CA ALA A 343 43.34 -8.68 -5.84
C ALA A 343 42.18 -9.71 -5.90
N PRO A 344 42.45 -11.00 -6.20
CA PRO A 344 41.50 -11.90 -6.88
C PRO A 344 40.83 -12.96 -5.99
N ALA A 345 39.73 -13.51 -6.54
CA ALA A 345 39.17 -14.84 -6.37
C ALA A 345 39.07 -15.42 -4.94
N ALA A 346 37.94 -15.17 -4.28
CA ALA A 346 37.34 -16.06 -3.30
C ALA A 346 36.04 -16.64 -3.87
N GLU A 347 36.16 -17.52 -4.87
CA GLU A 347 35.09 -18.43 -5.25
C GLU A 347 34.94 -19.48 -4.14
N ALA A 348 33.69 -19.75 -3.74
CA ALA A 348 33.25 -20.69 -2.69
C ALA A 348 33.13 -20.16 -1.24
N ILE A 349 32.77 -18.89 -1.04
CA ILE A 349 32.15 -18.44 0.21
C ILE A 349 30.73 -17.93 -0.10
N ASP A 350 29.77 -18.73 0.35
CA ASP A 350 28.35 -18.44 0.60
C ASP A 350 27.40 -18.21 -0.59
N ALA A 351 26.92 -19.31 -1.18
CA ALA A 351 25.62 -19.34 -1.87
C ALA A 351 24.41 -19.13 -0.89
N ARG A 352 24.66 -19.09 0.42
CA ARG A 352 23.71 -18.64 1.46
C ARG A 352 23.82 -17.14 1.79
N SER A 353 24.86 -16.46 1.29
CA SER A 353 25.07 -15.01 1.45
C SER A 353 24.43 -14.30 0.28
N ARG A 354 23.18 -13.91 0.55
CA ARG A 354 22.34 -12.85 -0.05
C ARG A 354 20.98 -13.40 -0.49
N ALA A 355 20.31 -14.15 0.38
CA ALA A 355 18.86 -14.18 0.33
C ALA A 355 18.35 -12.72 0.36
N ASN A 356 17.47 -12.36 -0.57
CA ASN A 356 16.96 -11.00 -0.72
C ASN A 356 15.84 -10.68 0.29
N GLY A 357 16.01 -11.12 1.54
CA GLY A 357 15.02 -10.98 2.61
C GLY A 357 14.50 -12.33 3.11
N THR A 358 13.51 -12.26 3.99
CA THR A 358 12.88 -13.41 4.64
C THR A 358 11.39 -13.45 4.35
N ALA A 359 10.86 -14.63 4.03
CA ALA A 359 9.46 -14.90 3.83
C ALA A 359 8.97 -15.88 4.92
N ILE A 360 8.03 -15.45 5.74
CA ILE A 360 7.34 -16.24 6.75
C ILE A 360 6.01 -16.71 6.18
N LEU A 361 5.85 -18.03 6.07
CA LEU A 361 4.63 -18.68 5.61
C LEU A 361 3.83 -19.15 6.81
N LEU A 362 2.64 -18.57 6.99
CA LEU A 362 1.66 -19.03 7.96
C LEU A 362 0.79 -20.14 7.33
N PRO A 363 0.40 -21.16 8.11
CA PRO A 363 -0.41 -22.27 7.63
C PRO A 363 -1.82 -21.80 7.24
N ASP A 364 -2.32 -22.34 6.13
CA ASP A 364 -3.60 -21.95 5.52
C ASP A 364 -4.46 -23.14 5.05
N GLY A 365 -4.06 -24.37 5.38
CA GLY A 365 -4.81 -25.59 5.11
C GLY A 365 -4.61 -26.18 3.71
N ASP A 366 -3.93 -25.49 2.79
CA ASP A 366 -3.64 -25.99 1.42
C ASP A 366 -2.14 -26.29 1.24
N ALA A 367 -1.76 -27.53 1.56
CA ALA A 367 -0.38 -27.99 1.51
C ALA A 367 0.21 -28.06 0.08
N ALA A 368 -0.62 -28.22 -0.95
CA ALA A 368 -0.15 -28.40 -2.32
C ALA A 368 0.31 -27.08 -2.93
N THR A 369 -0.50 -26.02 -2.79
CA THR A 369 -0.16 -24.67 -3.24
C THR A 369 1.05 -24.14 -2.48
N ALA A 370 1.11 -24.41 -1.16
CA ALA A 370 2.25 -24.00 -0.33
C ALA A 370 3.59 -24.58 -0.78
N ALA A 371 3.62 -25.83 -1.26
CA ALA A 371 4.84 -26.50 -1.67
C ALA A 371 5.47 -25.88 -2.93
N GLU A 372 4.66 -25.60 -3.95
CA GLU A 372 5.16 -25.03 -5.21
C GLU A 372 5.65 -23.59 -5.02
N VAL A 373 4.90 -22.79 -4.27
CA VAL A 373 5.26 -21.41 -3.93
C VAL A 373 6.59 -21.38 -3.18
N THR A 374 6.72 -22.25 -2.18
CA THR A 374 7.95 -22.31 -1.39
C THR A 374 9.16 -22.62 -2.27
N ARG A 375 9.03 -23.58 -3.21
CA ARG A 375 10.11 -23.96 -4.12
C ARG A 375 10.59 -22.80 -4.99
N VAL A 376 9.69 -21.90 -5.38
CA VAL A 376 10.04 -20.69 -6.16
C VAL A 376 10.72 -19.65 -5.28
N LEU A 377 10.23 -19.45 -4.06
CA LEU A 377 10.75 -18.46 -3.11
C LEU A 377 12.13 -18.84 -2.56
N GLU A 378 12.36 -20.11 -2.21
CA GLU A 378 13.63 -20.61 -1.64
C GLU A 378 14.85 -20.36 -2.53
N ARG A 379 14.63 -20.11 -3.83
CA ARG A 379 15.71 -19.73 -4.77
C ARG A 379 16.24 -18.32 -4.56
N HIS A 380 15.48 -17.47 -3.85
CA HIS A 380 15.72 -16.03 -3.80
C HIS A 380 15.64 -15.44 -2.39
N VAL A 381 14.89 -16.07 -1.48
CA VAL A 381 14.64 -15.58 -0.12
C VAL A 381 14.76 -16.71 0.90
N THR A 382 15.04 -16.35 2.15
CA THR A 382 14.98 -17.29 3.27
C THR A 382 13.53 -17.56 3.60
N VAL A 383 13.09 -18.83 3.52
CA VAL A 383 11.71 -19.20 3.86
C VAL A 383 11.67 -19.80 5.26
N VAL A 384 10.80 -19.25 6.11
CA VAL A 384 10.47 -19.76 7.45
C VAL A 384 9.01 -20.19 7.44
N ARG A 385 8.72 -21.39 7.91
CA ARG A 385 7.34 -21.90 8.00
C ARG A 385 6.94 -21.94 9.46
N ALA A 386 5.75 -21.43 9.77
CA ALA A 386 5.17 -21.53 11.10
C ALA A 386 4.27 -22.76 11.20
N ASP A 387 4.23 -23.40 12.36
CA ASP A 387 3.31 -24.52 12.63
C ASP A 387 1.90 -24.03 12.99
N LYS A 388 1.79 -22.77 13.47
CA LYS A 388 0.54 -22.15 13.92
C LYS A 388 0.09 -21.04 12.97
N ALA A 389 -1.21 -20.79 12.91
CA ALA A 389 -1.78 -19.65 12.18
C ALA A 389 -1.72 -18.35 13.00
N GLY A 390 -1.99 -17.22 12.34
CA GLY A 390 -2.17 -15.92 12.98
C GLY A 390 -0.96 -15.44 13.78
N ALA A 391 -1.22 -14.69 14.84
CA ALA A 391 -0.18 -14.07 15.68
C ALA A 391 0.72 -15.08 16.41
N ALA A 392 0.18 -16.23 16.81
CA ALA A 392 0.95 -17.29 17.46
C ALA A 392 2.01 -17.86 16.50
N GLY A 393 1.63 -18.11 15.26
CA GLY A 393 2.55 -18.54 14.20
C GLY A 393 3.59 -17.50 13.85
N LEU A 394 3.18 -16.24 13.74
CA LEU A 394 4.10 -15.15 13.49
C LEU A 394 5.15 -15.02 14.60
N THR A 395 4.73 -15.13 15.87
CA THR A 395 5.66 -15.09 17.00
C THR A 395 6.69 -16.23 16.92
N GLU A 396 6.23 -17.45 16.67
CA GLU A 396 7.08 -18.63 16.50
C GLU A 396 8.09 -18.45 15.37
N ALA A 397 7.64 -17.98 14.21
CA ALA A 397 8.49 -17.78 13.05
C ALA A 397 9.51 -16.65 13.24
N LEU A 398 9.14 -15.56 13.93
CA LEU A 398 10.08 -14.48 14.24
C LEU A 398 11.16 -14.92 15.22
N LEU A 399 10.82 -15.75 16.22
CA LEU A 399 11.80 -16.38 17.11
C LEU A 399 12.73 -17.32 16.33
N ALA A 400 12.18 -18.14 15.44
CA ALA A 400 12.97 -19.05 14.60
C ALA A 400 13.90 -18.31 13.61
N ALA A 401 13.48 -17.14 13.14
CA ALA A 401 14.27 -16.26 12.30
C ALA A 401 15.33 -15.45 13.08
N GLY A 402 15.38 -15.56 14.42
CA GLY A 402 16.29 -14.79 15.28
C GLY A 402 15.97 -13.31 15.34
N VAL A 403 14.70 -12.93 15.09
CA VAL A 403 14.23 -11.55 15.06
C VAL A 403 13.66 -11.12 16.41
N LEU A 404 13.04 -12.05 17.14
CA LEU A 404 12.65 -11.92 18.56
C LEU A 404 13.56 -12.84 19.38
#